data_AF-A0A965A9Q8-F1
#
_entry.id   AF-A0A965A9Q8-F1
#
_cell.length_a   1.000
_cell.length_b   1.000
_cell.length_c   1.000
_cell.angle_alpha   90.00
_cell.angle_beta   90.00
_cell.angle_gamma   90.00
#
_symmetry.space_group_name_H-M   'P 1'
#
loop_
_entity.id
_entity.type
_entity.pdbx_description
1 polymer ?
#
loop_
_entity_poly.entity_id
_entity_poly.type
_entity_poly.pdbx_seq_one_letter_code
_entity_poly.pdbx_strand_id
1 'polypeptide(L)'
;MDLLTLCLKWLRLDVQIQESLAYDKITPTDTIDLRNVISAKNKGFKTVDPHFKPYTQVFGNTFVNNLSIIDLIFCTGPQALTYLQEVE
;
A
#
# COMPACT_ATOMS: atom_id res chain seq x y z
N MET A 1 3.42 -15.35 1.52
CA MET A 1 3.50 -14.82 0.15
C MET A 1 2.14 -14.83 -0.56
N ASP A 2 1.28 -15.81 -0.30
CA ASP A 2 0.02 -16.01 -1.03
C ASP A 2 -0.91 -14.80 -1.10
N LEU A 3 -1.08 -14.08 0.01
CA LEU A 3 -1.94 -12.89 0.07
C LEU A 3 -1.44 -11.76 -0.83
N LEU A 4 -0.13 -11.50 -0.82
CA LEU A 4 0.48 -10.48 -1.69
C LEU A 4 0.31 -10.88 -3.16
N THR A 5 0.60 -12.14 -3.49
CA THR A 5 0.40 -12.68 -4.84
C THR A 5 -1.05 -12.55 -5.30
N LEU A 6 -2.02 -12.76 -4.40
CA LEU A 6 -3.44 -12.59 -4.69
C LEU A 6 -3.81 -11.13 -4.94
N CYS A 7 -3.31 -10.20 -4.12
CA CYS A 7 -3.51 -8.77 -4.33
C CYS A 7 -2.96 -8.31 -5.68
N LEU A 8 -1.74 -8.73 -6.05
CA LEU A 8 -1.13 -8.41 -7.34
C LEU A 8 -1.97 -8.94 -8.51
N LYS A 9 -2.49 -10.16 -8.40
CA LYS A 9 -3.40 -10.74 -9.41
C LYS A 9 -4.70 -9.95 -9.55
N TRP A 10 -5.34 -9.56 -8.45
CA TRP A 10 -6.55 -8.74 -8.50
C TRP A 10 -6.31 -7.35 -9.08
N LEU A 11 -5.14 -6.77 -8.79
CA LEU A 11 -4.68 -5.51 -9.39
C LEU A 11 -4.17 -5.67 -10.81
N ARG A 12 -4.06 -6.90 -11.34
CA ARG A 12 -3.50 -7.20 -12.68
C ARG A 12 -2.07 -6.67 -12.87
N LEU A 13 -1.28 -6.68 -11.80
CA LEU A 13 0.12 -6.28 -11.80
C LEU A 13 1.02 -7.49 -11.99
N ASP A 14 1.88 -7.44 -13.02
CA ASP A 14 2.93 -8.44 -13.23
C ASP A 14 4.21 -7.99 -12.52
N VAL A 15 4.32 -8.38 -11.25
CA VAL A 15 5.48 -8.07 -10.40
C VAL A 15 6.23 -9.34 -10.08
N GLN A 16 7.52 -9.37 -10.45
CA GLN A 16 8.42 -10.46 -10.12
C GLN A 16 8.90 -10.32 -8.67
N ILE A 17 8.44 -11.20 -7.80
CA ILE A 17 8.85 -11.25 -6.39
C ILE A 17 10.13 -12.07 -6.29
N GLN A 18 11.18 -11.49 -5.74
CA GLN A 18 12.47 -12.15 -5.51
C GLN A 18 12.90 -11.99 -4.06
N GLU A 19 13.60 -12.99 -3.54
CA GLU A 19 14.21 -12.95 -2.21
C GLU A 19 15.67 -12.48 -2.33
N SER A 20 16.05 -11.54 -1.47
CA SER A 20 17.45 -11.11 -1.36
C SER A 20 18.28 -12.19 -0.63
N LEU A 21 19.49 -12.46 -1.12
CA LEU A 21 20.42 -13.40 -0.46
C LEU A 21 21.04 -12.84 0.82
N ALA A 22 21.04 -11.51 0.99
CA ALA A 22 21.62 -10.83 2.14
C ALA A 22 20.89 -9.51 2.41
N TYR A 23 21.07 -8.98 3.62
CA TYR A 23 20.55 -7.66 4.01
C TYR A 23 21.50 -6.55 3.57
N ASP A 24 21.00 -5.64 2.73
CA ASP A 24 21.72 -4.42 2.35
C ASP A 24 21.61 -3.35 3.43
N LYS A 25 22.77 -3.01 4.03
CA LYS A 25 22.87 -1.96 5.06
C LYS A 25 22.84 -0.55 4.47
N ILE A 26 23.21 -0.41 3.20
CA ILE A 26 23.32 0.87 2.52
C ILE A 26 22.18 0.93 1.50
N THR A 27 21.24 1.82 1.75
CA THR A 27 20.15 2.10 0.82
C THR A 27 20.70 2.99 -0.31
N PRO A 28 20.43 2.68 -1.60
CA PRO A 28 20.85 3.53 -2.71
C PRO A 28 20.34 4.97 -2.54
N THR A 29 21.11 5.95 -3.00
CA THR A 29 20.83 7.39 -2.81
C THR A 29 19.46 7.82 -3.34
N ASP A 30 18.94 7.17 -4.37
CA ASP A 30 17.67 7.50 -5.01
C ASP A 30 16.49 6.66 -4.47
N THR A 31 16.68 5.96 -3.35
CA THR A 31 15.66 5.10 -2.75
C THR A 31 15.07 5.73 -1.50
N ILE A 32 13.74 5.85 -1.48
CA ILE A 32 13.00 6.26 -0.28
C ILE A 32 12.87 5.05 0.65
N ASP A 33 13.56 5.08 1.80
CA ASP A 33 13.51 4.00 2.79
C ASP A 33 12.34 4.20 3.77
N LEU A 34 11.25 3.45 3.56
CA LEU A 34 10.07 3.50 4.42
C LEU A 34 10.02 2.38 5.48
N ARG A 35 11.07 1.54 5.61
CA ARG A 35 11.05 0.36 6.51
C ARG A 35 10.82 0.72 7.98
N ASN A 36 11.30 1.89 8.40
CA ASN A 36 11.18 2.38 9.78
C ASN A 36 9.93 3.24 10.04
N VAL A 37 9.09 3.47 9.03
CA VAL A 37 7.89 4.31 9.15
C VAL A 37 6.81 3.60 9.97
N ILE A 38 6.75 2.28 9.91
CA ILE A 38 5.79 1.46 10.67
C ILE A 38 6.43 1.08 12.02
N SER A 39 5.93 1.65 13.12
CA SER A 39 6.43 1.34 14.47
C SER A 39 5.28 1.23 15.47
N ALA A 40 5.21 0.10 16.20
CA ALA A 40 4.19 -0.11 17.23
C ALA A 40 4.27 0.90 18.39
N LYS A 41 5.46 1.46 18.64
CA LYS A 41 5.69 2.49 19.67
C LYS A 41 5.27 3.88 19.19
N ASN A 42 5.44 4.16 17.90
CA ASN A 42 5.05 5.41 17.27
C ASN A 42 3.75 5.18 16.50
N LYS A 43 2.60 5.23 17.20
CA LYS A 43 1.25 4.99 16.64
C LYS A 43 0.79 5.98 15.56
N GLY A 44 1.68 6.78 15.00
CA GLY A 44 1.37 7.65 13.88
C GLY A 44 2.42 7.46 12.79
N PHE A 45 1.96 7.32 11.55
CA PHE A 45 2.72 7.68 10.36
C PHE A 45 2.96 9.21 10.38
N LYS A 46 3.66 9.74 11.38
CA LYS A 46 3.77 11.19 11.61
C LYS A 46 4.49 11.92 10.47
N THR A 47 5.20 11.18 9.61
CA THR A 47 5.99 11.73 8.50
C THR A 47 5.38 11.43 7.13
N VAL A 48 4.39 10.53 7.03
CA VAL A 48 3.75 10.13 5.76
C VAL A 48 2.28 9.87 6.04
N ASP A 49 1.45 10.90 6.09
CA ASP A 49 -0.01 10.72 6.02
C ASP A 49 -0.39 10.85 4.55
N PRO A 50 -0.43 9.74 3.78
CA PRO A 50 -0.83 9.81 2.39
C PRO A 50 -2.28 10.29 2.35
N HIS A 51 -2.48 11.49 1.81
CA HIS A 51 -3.83 12.01 1.63
C HIS A 51 -4.45 11.34 0.40
N PHE A 52 -5.02 10.16 0.60
CA PHE A 52 -5.67 9.43 -0.46
C PHE A 52 -7.03 10.06 -0.80
N LYS A 53 -7.33 10.18 -2.10
CA LYS A 53 -8.61 10.69 -2.61
C LYS A 53 -9.77 9.82 -2.09
N PRO A 54 -10.88 10.38 -1.58
CA PRO A 54 -11.98 9.56 -1.11
C PRO A 54 -12.53 8.62 -2.20
N TYR A 55 -12.76 7.35 -1.83
CA TYR A 55 -13.45 6.34 -2.63
C TYR A 55 -14.63 5.77 -1.85
N THR A 56 -15.59 5.15 -2.56
CA THR A 56 -16.76 4.54 -1.94
C THR A 56 -16.34 3.38 -1.05
N GLN A 57 -16.51 3.52 0.26
CA GLN A 57 -16.32 2.45 1.24
C GLN A 57 -17.67 1.83 1.57
N VAL A 58 -17.75 0.50 1.56
CA VAL A 58 -19.00 -0.25 1.81
C VAL A 58 -19.29 -0.47 3.30
N PHE A 59 -18.63 0.29 4.16
CA PHE A 59 -18.75 0.23 5.61
C PHE A 59 -18.65 1.64 6.20
N GLY A 60 -19.28 1.85 7.36
CA GLY A 60 -19.27 3.14 8.05
C GLY A 60 -20.03 4.24 7.30
N ASN A 61 -20.08 5.42 7.93
CA ASN A 61 -20.77 6.59 7.38
C ASN A 61 -19.80 7.70 6.95
N THR A 62 -18.50 7.51 7.20
CA THR A 62 -17.44 8.50 6.99
C THR A 62 -16.26 7.82 6.33
N PHE A 63 -15.64 8.50 5.36
CA PHE A 63 -14.43 8.00 4.72
C PHE A 63 -13.30 7.82 5.75
N VAL A 64 -12.68 6.64 5.74
CA VAL A 64 -11.52 6.31 6.55
C VAL A 64 -10.29 6.26 5.65
N ASN A 65 -9.35 7.17 5.88
CA ASN A 65 -8.10 7.23 5.11
C ASN A 65 -7.08 6.14 5.56
N ASN A 66 -6.06 5.89 4.75
CA ASN A 66 -4.91 5.02 5.07
C ASN A 66 -5.32 3.60 5.48
N LEU A 67 -6.28 3.03 4.75
CA LEU A 67 -6.69 1.64 4.89
C LEU A 67 -5.78 0.69 4.12
N SER A 68 -5.95 -0.61 4.37
CA SER A 68 -5.16 -1.61 3.68
C SER A 68 -5.50 -1.66 2.19
N ILE A 69 -4.56 -2.15 1.38
CA ILE A 69 -4.78 -2.37 -0.05
C ILE A 69 -5.96 -3.33 -0.31
N ILE A 70 -6.22 -4.24 0.62
CA ILE A 70 -7.33 -5.20 0.52
C ILE A 70 -8.66 -4.48 0.67
N ASP A 71 -8.75 -3.52 1.59
CA ASP A 71 -9.96 -2.70 1.78
C ASP A 71 -10.29 -1.93 0.51
N LEU A 72 -9.28 -1.33 -0.13
CA LEU A 72 -9.45 -0.68 -1.43
C LEU A 72 -9.98 -1.67 -2.48
N ILE A 73 -9.31 -2.81 -2.67
CA ILE A 73 -9.70 -3.82 -3.66
C ILE A 73 -11.13 -4.29 -3.47
N PHE A 74 -11.57 -4.53 -2.24
CA PHE A 74 -12.94 -4.99 -1.98
C PHE A 74 -13.99 -3.87 -2.05
N CYS A 75 -13.60 -2.62 -1.83
CA CYS A 75 -14.51 -1.48 -1.97
C CYS A 75 -14.68 -1.04 -3.43
N THR A 76 -13.61 -1.06 -4.23
CA THR A 76 -13.63 -0.51 -5.60
C THR A 76 -13.53 -1.57 -6.69
N GLY A 77 -13.24 -2.82 -6.34
CA GLY A 77 -13.16 -3.94 -7.27
C GLY A 77 -12.14 -3.67 -8.39
N PRO A 78 -12.53 -3.86 -9.68
CA PRO A 78 -11.63 -3.64 -10.82
C PRO A 78 -11.06 -2.22 -10.95
N GLN A 79 -11.69 -1.22 -10.31
CA GLN A 79 -11.21 0.18 -10.34
C GLN A 79 -10.07 0.46 -9.36
N ALA A 80 -9.68 -0.53 -8.53
CA ALA A 80 -8.62 -0.35 -7.54
C ALA A 80 -7.28 0.07 -8.18
N LEU A 81 -6.91 -0.53 -9.32
CA LEU A 81 -5.69 -0.15 -10.02
C LEU A 81 -5.76 1.28 -10.56
N THR A 82 -6.85 1.63 -11.24
CA THR A 82 -7.08 2.98 -11.76
C THR A 82 -6.95 4.01 -10.66
N TYR A 83 -7.60 3.75 -9.51
CA TYR A 83 -7.52 4.60 -8.35
C TYR A 83 -6.07 4.80 -7.87
N LEU A 84 -5.28 3.72 -7.75
CA LEU A 84 -3.88 3.82 -7.31
C LEU A 84 -3.00 4.62 -8.29
N GLN A 85 -3.32 4.60 -9.58
CA GLN A 85 -2.61 5.37 -10.61
C GLN A 85 -2.99 6.86 -10.59
N GLU A 86 -4.12 7.23 -9.99
CA GLU A 86 -4.55 8.61 -9.79
C GLU A 86 -3.99 9.24 -8.49
N VAL A 87 -3.42 8.43 -7.59
CA VAL A 87 -2.78 8.94 -6.37
C VAL A 87 -1.41 9.52 -6.74
N GLU A 88 -1.26 10.83 -6.57
CA GLU A 88 0.02 11.55 -6.70
C GLU A 88 1.02 11.18 -5.59
#